data_AF-A0A961K091-F1
#
_entry.id   AF-A0A961K091-F1
#
_cell.length_a   1.000
_cell.length_b   1.000
_cell.length_c   1.000
_cell.angle_alpha   90.00
_cell.angle_beta   90.00
_cell.angle_gamma   90.00
#
_symmetry.space_group_name_H-M   'P 1'
#
loop_
_entity.id
_entity.type
_entity.pdbx_description
1 polymer ?
#
loop_
_entity_poly.entity_id
_entity_poly.type
_entity_poly.pdbx_seq_one_letter_code
_entity_poly.pdbx_strand_id
1 'polypeptide(L)'
;MNDLMLSSLKSYWERLRAGRIAPYRAEIDPRQFESALENMFIIEKIGENNMRIRLAGMKICEMMGMEVRGMQPGYLIDEVDRQRFERLLQVVMNEPAVVELKLEAPNRSGTYDAAMLLMPLRSDFGDINRVLGGVSGRGDLFAPPLSFMIRDVCVTPIEPSQGVEPKQPLPGFAEEQAGFAHAPVKSPQLRSIEGNPDAPNRPRNGGPKLRIIDGK
;
A
#
# COMPACT_ATOMS: atom_id res chain seq x y z
N MET A 1 17.96 6.42 16.31
CA MET A 1 17.31 5.16 16.73
C MET A 1 18.30 4.23 17.45
N ASN A 2 18.04 3.81 18.71
CA ASN A 2 18.88 2.85 19.44
C ASN A 2 18.40 1.38 19.32
N ASP A 3 17.51 1.11 18.37
CA ASP A 3 16.95 -0.22 18.14
C ASP A 3 17.70 -0.93 16.99
N LEU A 4 18.30 -2.09 17.28
CA LEU A 4 19.10 -2.83 16.32
C LEU A 4 18.25 -3.38 15.16
N MET A 5 17.04 -3.87 15.42
CA MET A 5 16.17 -4.47 14.41
C MET A 5 15.71 -3.40 13.41
N LEU A 6 15.22 -2.27 13.90
CA LEU A 6 14.81 -1.16 13.03
C LEU A 6 16.00 -0.56 12.28
N SER A 7 17.18 -0.51 12.91
CA SER A 7 18.42 -0.04 12.25
C SER A 7 18.84 -0.97 11.10
N SER A 8 18.74 -2.29 11.29
CA SER A 8 18.97 -3.29 10.24
C SER A 8 17.98 -3.16 9.09
N LEU A 9 16.69 -2.97 9.39
CA LEU A 9 15.65 -2.76 8.37
C LEU A 9 15.89 -1.47 7.58
N LYS A 10 16.24 -0.37 8.27
CA LYS A 10 16.61 0.91 7.64
C LYS A 10 17.81 0.75 6.72
N SER A 11 18.86 0.08 7.19
CA SER A 11 20.09 -0.16 6.43
C SER A 11 19.83 -1.03 5.19
N TYR A 12 18.94 -2.02 5.31
CA TYR A 12 18.49 -2.82 4.16
C TYR A 12 17.78 -1.94 3.12
N TRP A 13 16.79 -1.15 3.55
CA TRP A 13 16.05 -0.24 2.66
C TRP A 13 16.98 0.77 1.98
N GLU A 14 17.97 1.30 2.70
CA GLU A 14 18.97 2.24 2.19
C GLU A 14 19.84 1.60 1.09
N ARG A 15 20.30 0.36 1.30
CA ARG A 15 21.02 -0.38 0.25
C ARG A 15 20.14 -0.66 -0.96
N LEU A 16 18.87 -0.96 -0.74
CA LEU A 16 17.92 -1.28 -1.81
C LEU A 16 17.63 -0.06 -2.68
N ARG A 17 17.44 1.12 -2.08
CA ARG A 17 17.18 2.35 -2.83
C ARG A 17 18.39 2.76 -3.69
N ALA A 18 19.61 2.43 -3.26
CA ALA A 18 20.84 2.65 -4.00
C ALA A 18 20.95 4.10 -4.54
N GLY A 19 20.70 5.10 -3.69
CA GLY A 19 20.74 6.53 -4.04
C GLY A 19 19.47 7.10 -4.69
N ARG A 20 18.51 6.26 -5.10
CA ARG A 20 17.16 6.70 -5.54
C ARG A 20 16.35 7.23 -4.35
N ILE A 21 15.29 7.98 -4.66
CA ILE A 21 14.34 8.50 -3.65
C ILE A 21 13.69 7.37 -2.83
N ALA A 22 13.32 6.28 -3.48
CA ALA A 22 12.74 5.11 -2.84
C ALA A 22 12.95 3.87 -3.74
N PRO A 23 13.11 2.67 -3.17
CA PRO A 23 13.15 1.43 -3.93
C PRO A 23 11.73 1.03 -4.39
N TYR A 24 11.64 0.16 -5.39
CA TYR A 24 10.38 -0.47 -5.77
C TYR A 24 9.98 -1.51 -4.74
N ARG A 25 8.67 -1.63 -4.49
CA ARG A 25 8.12 -2.70 -3.65
C ARG A 25 8.53 -4.09 -4.16
N ALA A 26 8.58 -4.29 -5.47
CA ALA A 26 8.98 -5.56 -6.09
C ALA A 26 10.45 -5.95 -5.82
N GLU A 27 11.32 -4.99 -5.49
CA GLU A 27 12.73 -5.26 -5.16
C GLU A 27 12.91 -5.80 -3.73
N ILE A 28 11.87 -5.72 -2.89
CA ILE A 28 11.95 -6.19 -1.50
C ILE A 28 12.01 -7.71 -1.46
N ASP A 29 13.12 -8.22 -0.93
CA ASP A 29 13.34 -9.63 -0.64
C ASP A 29 13.30 -9.86 0.88
N PRO A 30 12.22 -10.46 1.43
CA PRO A 30 12.04 -10.63 2.86
C PRO A 30 13.14 -11.47 3.55
N ARG A 31 13.85 -12.31 2.78
CA ARG A 31 14.94 -13.17 3.30
C ARG A 31 16.16 -12.38 3.75
N GLN A 32 16.28 -11.11 3.34
CA GLN A 32 17.42 -10.27 3.70
C GLN A 32 17.26 -9.55 5.04
N PHE A 33 16.09 -9.65 5.68
CA PHE A 33 15.80 -9.00 6.96
C PHE A 33 14.81 -9.82 7.80
N GLU A 34 15.01 -11.14 7.84
CA GLU A 34 14.10 -12.11 8.48
C GLU A 34 13.73 -11.75 9.93
N SER A 35 14.69 -11.25 10.71
CA SER A 35 14.49 -10.85 12.10
C SER A 35 13.51 -9.69 12.29
N ALA A 36 13.19 -8.93 11.24
CA ALA A 36 12.25 -7.81 11.28
C ALA A 36 10.88 -8.14 10.67
N LEU A 37 10.69 -9.34 10.09
CA LEU A 37 9.47 -9.69 9.34
C LEU A 37 8.21 -9.71 10.22
N GLU A 38 8.32 -10.17 11.46
CA GLU A 38 7.18 -10.21 12.37
C GLU A 38 6.75 -8.80 12.82
N ASN A 39 7.66 -7.84 12.70
CA ASN A 39 7.52 -6.47 13.19
C ASN A 39 7.25 -5.47 12.06
N MET A 40 7.27 -5.91 10.80
CA MET A 40 7.10 -5.04 9.64
C MET A 40 5.65 -4.92 9.22
N PHE A 41 5.33 -3.83 8.53
CA PHE A 41 4.08 -3.66 7.83
C PHE A 41 4.29 -2.88 6.54
N ILE A 42 3.32 -2.95 5.64
CA ILE A 42 3.29 -2.14 4.44
C ILE A 42 1.96 -1.41 4.36
N ILE A 43 2.02 -0.10 4.24
CA ILE A 43 0.87 0.75 3.97
C ILE A 43 0.83 1.08 2.49
N GLU A 44 -0.37 1.14 1.93
CA GLU A 44 -0.62 1.63 0.58
C GLU A 44 -1.67 2.75 0.61
N LYS A 45 -1.36 3.86 -0.07
CA LYS A 45 -2.31 4.93 -0.38
C LYS A 45 -3.13 4.52 -1.60
N ILE A 46 -4.44 4.38 -1.40
CA ILE A 46 -5.41 3.98 -2.43
C ILE A 46 -6.24 5.14 -2.95
N GLY A 47 -6.14 6.31 -2.34
CA GLY A 47 -6.80 7.54 -2.75
C GLY A 47 -6.41 8.71 -1.88
N GLU A 48 -7.04 9.86 -2.09
CA GLU A 48 -6.88 11.03 -1.23
C GLU A 48 -7.37 10.68 0.19
N ASN A 49 -6.47 10.78 1.17
CA ASN A 49 -6.70 10.45 2.58
C ASN A 49 -7.18 9.01 2.86
N ASN A 50 -7.01 8.09 1.90
CA ASN A 50 -7.39 6.70 2.09
C ASN A 50 -6.15 5.81 1.99
N MET A 51 -5.75 5.25 3.12
CA MET A 51 -4.60 4.36 3.24
C MET A 51 -5.02 3.03 3.86
N ARG A 52 -4.37 1.95 3.44
CA ARG A 52 -4.65 0.59 3.91
C ARG A 52 -3.36 -0.12 4.26
N ILE A 53 -3.37 -0.81 5.39
CA ILE A 53 -2.33 -1.79 5.72
C ILE A 53 -2.51 -2.97 4.76
N ARG A 54 -1.52 -3.28 3.93
CA ARG A 54 -1.53 -4.39 2.98
C ARG A 54 -0.81 -5.62 3.52
N LEU A 55 0.14 -5.40 4.40
CA LEU A 55 0.91 -6.43 5.07
C LEU A 55 1.10 -5.98 6.51
N ALA A 56 0.96 -6.92 7.43
CA ALA A 56 1.34 -6.76 8.83
C ALA A 56 1.98 -8.06 9.28
N GLY A 57 3.14 -7.95 9.92
CA GLY A 57 3.80 -9.05 10.58
C GLY A 57 3.02 -9.49 11.83
N MET A 58 3.28 -10.72 12.27
CA MET A 58 2.55 -11.36 13.36
C MET A 58 2.61 -10.56 14.66
N LYS A 59 3.76 -9.97 14.99
CA LYS A 59 3.94 -9.19 16.21
C LYS A 59 3.06 -7.95 16.25
N ILE A 60 2.81 -7.33 15.10
CA ILE A 60 1.89 -6.19 14.99
C ILE A 60 0.46 -6.65 15.26
N CYS A 61 0.04 -7.77 14.66
CA CYS A 61 -1.29 -8.32 14.92
C CYS A 61 -1.46 -8.72 16.41
N GLU A 62 -0.42 -9.26 17.04
CA GLU A 62 -0.40 -9.54 18.48
C GLU A 62 -0.55 -8.28 19.32
N MET A 63 0.24 -7.22 19.03
CA MET A 63 0.14 -5.91 19.71
C MET A 63 -1.26 -5.31 19.57
N MET A 64 -1.91 -5.49 18.43
CA MET A 64 -3.25 -4.98 18.15
C MET A 64 -4.37 -5.93 18.61
N GLY A 65 -4.04 -7.16 19.01
CA GLY A 65 -5.01 -8.18 19.42
C GLY A 65 -5.90 -8.71 18.29
N MET A 66 -5.61 -8.35 17.04
CA MET A 66 -6.40 -8.72 15.87
C MET A 66 -5.58 -8.60 14.58
N GLU A 67 -6.06 -9.23 13.52
CA GLU A 67 -5.52 -9.03 12.17
C GLU A 67 -5.82 -7.61 11.68
N VAL A 68 -4.76 -6.87 11.31
CA VAL A 68 -4.87 -5.46 10.90
C VAL A 68 -4.73 -5.22 9.40
N ARG A 69 -4.43 -6.24 8.60
CA ARG A 69 -4.48 -6.12 7.14
C ARG A 69 -5.87 -5.67 6.67
N GLY A 70 -5.88 -4.73 5.74
CA GLY A 70 -7.09 -4.08 5.24
C GLY A 70 -7.59 -2.92 6.11
N MET A 71 -7.07 -2.72 7.32
CA MET A 71 -7.44 -1.59 8.17
C MET A 71 -6.72 -0.31 7.75
N GLN A 72 -7.22 0.84 8.23
CA GLN A 72 -6.50 2.10 8.10
C GLN A 72 -5.32 2.13 9.09
N PRO A 73 -4.17 2.72 8.72
CA PRO A 73 -3.00 2.74 9.57
C PRO A 73 -3.19 3.56 10.86
N GLY A 74 -4.12 4.52 10.89
CA GLY A 74 -4.48 5.27 12.09
C GLY A 74 -5.01 4.40 13.24
N TYR A 75 -5.48 3.17 12.99
CA TYR A 75 -5.89 2.25 14.06
C TYR A 75 -4.74 1.73 14.92
N LEU A 76 -3.49 1.84 14.45
CA LEU A 76 -2.31 1.54 15.26
C LEU A 76 -2.05 2.62 16.33
N ILE A 77 -2.62 3.80 16.16
CA ILE A 77 -2.31 5.01 16.93
C ILE A 77 -3.52 5.40 17.78
N ASP A 78 -3.25 5.94 18.96
CA ASP A 78 -4.24 6.57 19.81
C ASP A 78 -4.96 7.69 19.08
N GLU A 79 -6.25 7.86 19.37
CA GLU A 79 -7.12 8.80 18.68
C GLU A 79 -6.55 10.23 18.64
N VAL A 80 -5.89 10.66 19.73
CA VAL A 80 -5.32 12.01 19.86
C VAL A 80 -4.22 12.27 18.81
N ASP A 81 -3.48 11.23 18.40
CA ASP A 81 -2.35 11.35 17.48
C ASP A 81 -2.65 10.85 16.05
N ARG A 82 -3.85 10.34 15.77
CA ARG A 82 -4.20 9.79 14.43
C ARG A 82 -3.95 10.77 13.30
N GLN A 83 -4.45 11.99 13.43
CA GLN A 83 -4.28 13.01 12.39
C GLN A 83 -2.80 13.40 12.21
N ARG A 84 -2.03 13.41 13.30
CA ARG A 84 -0.58 13.65 13.25
C ARG A 84 0.14 12.52 12.51
N PHE A 85 -0.23 11.27 12.80
CA PHE A 85 0.33 10.10 12.13
C PHE A 85 0.02 10.08 10.63
N GLU A 86 -1.23 10.38 10.24
CA GLU A 86 -1.62 10.48 8.84
C GLU A 86 -0.82 11.54 8.09
N ARG A 87 -0.59 12.71 8.70
CA ARG A 87 0.29 13.74 8.12
C ARG A 87 1.71 13.23 7.92
N LEU A 88 2.26 12.49 8.88
CA LEU A 88 3.61 11.92 8.75
C LEU A 88 3.69 10.88 7.62
N LEU A 89 2.66 10.06 7.43
CA LEU A 89 2.59 9.16 6.27
C LEU A 89 2.53 9.94 4.95
N GLN A 90 1.82 11.07 4.91
CA GLN A 90 1.81 11.95 3.73
C GLN A 90 3.18 12.59 3.49
N VAL A 91 3.90 13.01 4.55
CA VAL A 91 5.28 13.50 4.43
C VAL A 91 6.17 12.41 3.82
N VAL A 92 6.14 11.19 4.36
CA VAL A 92 6.94 10.06 3.82
C VAL A 92 6.72 9.86 2.32
N MET A 93 5.51 10.08 1.80
CA MET A 93 5.18 9.85 0.39
C MET A 93 5.36 11.09 -0.52
N ASN A 94 4.87 12.25 -0.10
CA ASN A 94 4.82 13.47 -0.93
C ASN A 94 6.10 14.32 -0.81
N GLU A 95 6.76 14.26 0.36
CA GLU A 95 8.04 14.92 0.64
C GLU A 95 9.02 13.83 1.13
N PRO A 96 9.49 12.95 0.23
CA PRO A 96 10.08 11.67 0.60
C PRO A 96 11.12 11.78 1.73
N ALA A 97 10.77 11.19 2.86
CA ALA A 97 11.55 11.25 4.08
C ALA A 97 11.49 9.91 4.81
N VAL A 98 12.54 9.63 5.58
CA VAL A 98 12.51 8.58 6.61
C VAL A 98 11.98 9.21 7.89
N VAL A 99 10.95 8.61 8.48
CA VAL A 99 10.37 9.05 9.75
C VAL A 99 10.63 8.00 10.82
N GLU A 100 11.23 8.44 11.93
CA GLU A 100 11.43 7.65 13.15
C GLU A 100 10.55 8.22 14.26
N LEU A 101 9.77 7.36 14.89
CA LEU A 101 8.85 7.70 15.97
C LEU A 101 9.29 7.02 17.27
N LYS A 102 9.24 7.76 18.37
CA LYS A 102 9.15 7.16 19.70
C LYS A 102 7.69 7.13 20.10
N LEU A 103 7.23 5.97 20.49
CA LEU A 103 5.85 5.67 20.81
C LEU A 103 5.75 5.18 22.25
N GLU A 104 4.59 5.35 22.84
CA GLU A 104 4.22 4.61 24.04
C GLU A 104 2.76 4.18 23.98
N ALA A 105 2.38 3.16 24.75
CA ALA A 105 1.00 2.79 24.97
C ALA A 105 0.73 2.47 26.45
N PRO A 106 -0.50 2.66 26.96
CA PRO A 106 -0.87 2.14 28.27
C PRO A 106 -0.72 0.62 28.33
N ASN A 107 -0.23 0.10 29.45
CA ASN A 107 -0.09 -1.33 29.70
C ASN A 107 -0.55 -1.66 31.14
N ARG A 108 -0.77 -2.94 31.46
CA ARG A 108 -1.32 -3.38 32.77
C ARG A 108 -0.59 -2.79 33.98
N SER A 109 0.72 -2.60 33.88
CA SER A 109 1.57 -2.09 34.96
C SER A 109 2.46 -0.93 34.49
N GLY A 110 1.89 0.05 33.80
CA GLY A 110 2.60 1.28 33.41
C GLY A 110 2.49 1.56 31.92
N THR A 111 3.61 1.92 31.30
CA THR A 111 3.72 2.23 29.88
C THR A 111 4.48 1.15 29.13
N TYR A 112 4.09 0.92 27.89
CA TYR A 112 4.83 0.10 26.93
C TYR A 112 5.53 1.01 25.94
N ASP A 113 6.85 1.09 26.02
CA ASP A 113 7.66 1.88 25.09
C ASP A 113 7.83 1.14 23.77
N ALA A 114 7.68 1.86 22.67
CA ALA A 114 7.93 1.35 21.33
C ALA A 114 8.62 2.39 20.45
N ALA A 115 9.18 1.94 19.35
CA ALA A 115 9.70 2.76 18.28
C ALA A 115 9.09 2.29 16.96
N MET A 116 8.82 3.24 16.07
CA MET A 116 8.31 2.95 14.74
C MET A 116 9.16 3.65 13.69
N LEU A 117 9.50 2.92 12.63
CA LEU A 117 10.22 3.41 11.47
C LEU A 117 9.27 3.42 10.28
N LEU A 118 9.29 4.47 9.46
CA LEU A 118 8.50 4.62 8.25
C LEU A 118 9.41 5.07 7.11
N MET A 119 9.35 4.37 5.97
CA MET A 119 10.19 4.62 4.81
C MET A 119 9.39 4.48 3.52
N PRO A 120 9.61 5.34 2.51
CA PRO A 120 8.84 5.29 1.28
C PRO A 120 9.19 4.09 0.41
N LEU A 121 8.20 3.63 -0.35
CA LEU A 121 8.33 2.63 -1.40
C LEU A 121 7.61 3.10 -2.65
N ARG A 122 8.13 2.70 -3.81
CA ARG A 122 7.43 2.85 -5.09
C ARG A 122 6.51 1.67 -5.35
N SER A 123 5.36 1.94 -5.98
CA SER A 123 4.59 0.94 -6.70
C SER A 123 5.32 0.49 -7.95
N ASP A 124 4.82 -0.57 -8.57
CA ASP A 124 5.34 -1.08 -9.85
C ASP A 124 5.22 -0.06 -10.99
N PHE A 125 4.33 0.94 -10.85
CA PHE A 125 4.16 2.05 -11.79
C PHE A 125 5.09 3.25 -11.49
N GLY A 126 5.91 3.17 -10.44
CA GLY A 126 6.88 4.21 -10.08
C GLY A 126 6.38 5.24 -9.07
N ASP A 127 5.08 5.30 -8.79
CA ASP A 127 4.50 6.22 -7.81
C ASP A 127 4.95 5.89 -6.38
N ILE A 128 5.30 6.92 -5.60
CA ILE A 128 5.59 6.78 -4.17
C ILE A 128 4.26 6.79 -3.40
N ASN A 129 3.57 5.66 -3.42
CA ASN A 129 2.26 5.48 -2.78
C ASN A 129 2.25 4.37 -1.72
N ARG A 130 3.43 3.84 -1.37
CA ARG A 130 3.58 2.79 -0.36
C ARG A 130 4.57 3.22 0.71
N VAL A 131 4.38 2.71 1.92
CA VAL A 131 5.29 2.92 3.05
C VAL A 131 5.67 1.55 3.61
N LEU A 132 6.97 1.28 3.70
CA LEU A 132 7.52 0.20 4.51
C LEU A 132 7.64 0.72 5.94
N GLY A 133 6.98 0.04 6.88
CA GLY A 133 7.10 0.35 8.29
C GLY A 133 7.60 -0.82 9.12
N GLY A 134 8.15 -0.51 10.29
CA GLY A 134 8.47 -1.49 11.31
C GLY A 134 8.19 -0.94 12.70
N VAL A 135 7.69 -1.78 13.61
CA VAL A 135 7.47 -1.43 15.02
C VAL A 135 8.34 -2.32 15.89
N SER A 136 9.14 -1.74 16.76
CA SER A 136 9.85 -2.47 17.80
C SER A 136 9.34 -2.02 19.16
N GLY A 137 9.06 -2.96 20.05
CA GLY A 137 8.58 -2.67 21.39
C GLY A 137 9.53 -3.22 22.45
N ARG A 138 9.53 -2.59 23.63
CA ARG A 138 10.43 -2.96 24.72
C ARG A 138 9.92 -4.19 25.46
N GLY A 139 10.31 -5.37 24.96
CA GLY A 139 9.96 -6.67 25.53
C GLY A 139 8.58 -7.18 25.07
N ASP A 140 8.25 -8.39 25.52
CA ASP A 140 7.06 -9.13 25.05
C ASP A 140 5.85 -9.03 25.96
N LEU A 141 5.97 -8.32 27.09
CA LEU A 141 4.91 -8.19 28.08
C LEU A 141 4.04 -6.96 27.77
N PHE A 142 3.00 -7.17 26.97
CA PHE A 142 1.97 -6.16 26.70
C PHE A 142 0.57 -6.77 26.78
N ALA A 143 -0.43 -5.92 27.00
CA ALA A 143 -1.84 -6.30 26.97
C ALA A 143 -2.52 -5.68 25.75
N PRO A 144 -2.79 -6.45 24.69
CA PRO A 144 -3.48 -5.92 23.51
C PRO A 144 -4.95 -5.58 23.81
N PRO A 145 -5.56 -4.67 23.02
CA PRO A 145 -4.94 -3.89 21.95
C PRO A 145 -4.07 -2.74 22.51
N LEU A 146 -2.89 -2.55 21.94
CA LEU A 146 -2.08 -1.36 22.17
C LEU A 146 -2.57 -0.21 21.29
N SER A 147 -2.71 0.97 21.90
CA SER A 147 -2.97 2.22 21.17
C SER A 147 -1.81 3.16 21.42
N PHE A 148 -1.00 3.40 20.39
CA PHE A 148 0.26 4.12 20.53
C PHE A 148 0.06 5.63 20.48
N MET A 149 0.59 6.35 21.46
CA MET A 149 0.77 7.81 21.45
C MET A 149 2.17 8.17 20.92
N ILE A 150 2.28 9.30 20.21
CA ILE A 150 3.53 9.77 19.60
C ILE A 150 4.27 10.70 20.56
N ARG A 151 5.34 10.20 21.17
CA ARG A 151 6.18 10.96 22.09
C ARG A 151 7.21 11.84 21.39
N ASP A 152 7.84 11.33 20.34
CA ASP A 152 8.89 12.03 19.63
C ASP A 152 8.88 11.69 18.15
N VAL A 153 9.33 12.62 17.32
CA VAL A 153 9.35 12.48 15.86
C VAL A 153 10.68 12.99 15.34
N CYS A 154 11.40 12.15 14.61
CA CYS A 154 12.56 12.54 13.83
C CYS A 154 12.26 12.31 12.35
N VAL A 155 12.37 13.37 11.55
CA VAL A 155 12.17 13.32 10.10
C VAL A 155 13.51 13.57 9.42
N THR A 156 13.94 12.66 8.56
CA THR A 156 15.16 12.79 7.76
C THR A 156 14.77 12.85 6.29
N PRO A 157 14.86 14.02 5.63
CA PRO A 157 14.61 14.14 4.19
C PRO A 157 15.52 13.23 3.37
N ILE A 158 15.00 12.66 2.29
CA ILE A 158 15.78 11.84 1.36
C ILE A 158 16.23 12.71 0.20
N GLU A 159 17.53 12.97 0.13
CA GLU A 159 18.12 13.64 -1.04
C GLU A 159 18.37 12.60 -2.15
N PRO A 160 17.88 12.85 -3.39
CA PRO A 160 18.27 12.02 -4.52
C PRO A 160 19.76 12.25 -4.81
N SER A 161 20.52 11.16 -4.87
CA SER A 161 21.90 11.23 -5.35
C SER A 161 21.86 11.56 -6.85
N GLN A 162 22.40 12.72 -7.25
CA GLN A 162 22.53 13.09 -8.65
C GLN A 162 23.41 12.02 -9.34
N GLY A 163 22.84 11.29 -10.31
CA GLY A 163 23.60 10.35 -11.15
C GLY A 163 23.23 8.87 -11.05
N VAL A 164 22.18 8.48 -10.32
CA VAL A 164 21.70 7.09 -10.38
C VAL A 164 20.84 6.90 -11.62
N GLU A 165 21.43 6.32 -12.67
CA GLU A 165 20.65 5.81 -13.81
C GLU A 165 19.59 4.84 -13.28
N PRO A 166 18.33 4.96 -13.71
CA PRO A 166 17.30 4.01 -13.32
C PRO A 166 17.76 2.61 -13.74
N LYS A 167 18.01 1.74 -12.76
CA LYS A 167 18.11 0.29 -13.00
C LYS A 167 16.93 -0.07 -13.90
N GLN A 168 17.23 -0.65 -15.06
CA GLN A 168 16.22 -1.11 -16.01
C GLN A 168 15.08 -1.78 -15.25
N PRO A 169 13.81 -1.46 -15.55
CA PRO A 169 12.69 -2.12 -14.90
C PRO A 169 12.93 -3.63 -15.00
N LEU A 170 12.79 -4.31 -13.86
CA LEU A 170 12.83 -5.78 -13.80
C LEU A 170 12.02 -6.31 -14.98
N PRO A 171 12.57 -7.18 -15.85
CA PRO A 171 11.83 -7.70 -16.98
C PRO A 171 10.56 -8.34 -16.44
N GLY A 172 9.44 -7.66 -16.64
CA GLY A 172 8.14 -8.20 -16.28
C GLY A 172 7.92 -9.48 -17.05
N PHE A 173 7.20 -10.44 -16.47
CA PHE A 173 6.70 -11.63 -17.17
C PHE A 173 5.68 -11.31 -18.28
N ALA A 174 5.60 -10.05 -18.71
CA ALA A 174 4.89 -9.67 -19.91
C ALA A 174 5.82 -9.97 -21.09
N GLU A 175 5.60 -11.13 -21.71
CA GLU A 175 6.02 -11.37 -23.08
C GLU A 175 5.59 -10.17 -23.94
N GLU A 176 6.48 -9.70 -24.83
CA GLU A 176 6.11 -8.69 -25.83
C GLU A 176 4.82 -9.17 -26.49
N GLN A 177 3.74 -8.38 -26.41
CA GLN A 177 2.52 -8.73 -27.13
C GLN A 177 2.88 -8.78 -28.61
N ALA A 178 3.02 -10.00 -29.15
CA ALA A 178 3.17 -10.21 -30.56
C ALA A 178 2.02 -9.47 -31.24
N GLY A 179 2.37 -8.50 -32.09
CA GLY A 179 1.39 -7.76 -32.87
C GLY A 179 0.49 -8.78 -33.57
N PHE A 180 -0.82 -8.68 -33.37
CA PHE A 180 -1.78 -9.58 -33.99
C PHE A 180 -1.67 -9.39 -35.51
N ALA A 181 -0.92 -10.26 -36.17
CA ALA A 181 -0.86 -10.27 -37.62
C ALA A 181 -2.21 -10.77 -38.11
N HIS A 182 -3.09 -9.84 -38.49
CA HIS A 182 -4.26 -10.17 -39.29
C HIS A 182 -3.77 -10.73 -40.63
N ALA A 183 -3.60 -12.05 -40.72
CA ALA A 183 -3.75 -12.72 -42.01
C ALA A 183 -5.14 -12.31 -42.55
N PRO A 184 -5.29 -12.01 -43.85
CA PRO A 184 -6.60 -11.71 -44.41
C PRO A 184 -7.47 -12.97 -44.37
N VAL A 185 -8.08 -13.22 -43.22
CA VAL A 185 -9.15 -14.18 -43.08
C VAL A 185 -10.31 -13.56 -43.85
N LYS A 186 -10.71 -14.22 -44.96
CA LYS A 186 -11.93 -13.88 -45.69
C LYS A 186 -13.04 -13.66 -44.66
N SER A 187 -13.53 -12.44 -44.58
CA SER A 187 -14.62 -12.06 -43.70
C SER A 187 -15.79 -13.04 -43.92
N PRO A 188 -16.38 -13.62 -42.86
CA PRO A 188 -17.54 -14.48 -43.01
C PRO A 188 -18.65 -13.64 -43.65
N GLN A 189 -19.08 -14.05 -44.85
CA GLN A 189 -20.15 -13.35 -45.54
C GLN A 189 -21.47 -13.65 -44.83
N LEU A 190 -22.10 -12.61 -44.31
CA LEU A 190 -23.51 -12.66 -43.91
C LEU A 190 -24.34 -12.97 -45.16
N ARG A 191 -24.98 -14.14 -45.18
CA ARG A 191 -26.03 -14.42 -46.15
C ARG A 191 -27.33 -13.88 -45.61
N SER A 192 -27.97 -13.00 -46.37
CA SER A 192 -29.36 -12.62 -46.13
C SER A 192 -30.23 -13.86 -46.33
N ILE A 193 -30.99 -14.22 -45.31
CA ILE A 193 -32.04 -15.23 -45.40
C ILE A 193 -33.33 -14.45 -45.64
N GLU A 194 -33.98 -14.67 -46.77
CA GLU A 194 -35.33 -14.13 -46.99
C GLU A 194 -36.24 -14.62 -45.86
N GLY A 195 -36.91 -13.67 -45.20
CA GLY A 195 -37.78 -13.96 -44.07
C GLY A 195 -38.94 -14.85 -44.52
N ASN A 196 -39.30 -15.82 -43.67
CA ASN A 196 -40.44 -16.70 -43.90
C ASN A 196 -41.72 -15.87 -44.17
N PRO A 197 -42.34 -15.98 -45.36
CA PRO A 197 -43.53 -15.21 -45.71
C PRO A 197 -44.75 -15.57 -44.85
N ASP A 198 -44.73 -16.72 -44.17
CA ASP A 198 -45.80 -17.18 -43.26
C ASP A 198 -45.62 -16.73 -41.81
N ALA A 199 -44.68 -15.80 -41.53
CA ALA A 199 -44.47 -15.30 -40.17
C ALA A 199 -45.68 -14.49 -39.67
N PRO A 200 -46.32 -14.87 -38.54
CA PRO A 200 -47.48 -14.15 -38.02
C PRO A 200 -47.06 -12.73 -37.57
N ASN A 201 -47.72 -11.72 -38.15
CA ASN A 201 -47.45 -10.31 -37.88
C ASN A 201 -47.96 -9.93 -36.48
N ARG A 202 -47.08 -9.99 -35.48
CA ARG A 202 -47.41 -9.57 -34.11
C ARG A 202 -46.98 -8.11 -33.91
N PRO A 203 -47.89 -7.17 -33.61
CA PRO A 203 -47.51 -5.78 -33.38
C PRO A 203 -46.60 -5.70 -32.15
N ARG A 204 -45.40 -5.14 -32.33
CA ARG A 204 -44.48 -4.80 -31.23
C ARG A 204 -45.08 -3.66 -30.43
N ASN A 205 -45.77 -4.01 -29.36
CA ASN A 205 -46.40 -3.05 -28.47
C ASN A 205 -45.34 -2.43 -27.54
N GLY A 206 -45.20 -1.10 -27.59
CA GLY A 206 -44.65 -0.27 -26.52
C GLY A 206 -43.14 -0.15 -26.46
N GLY A 207 -42.60 0.96 -26.99
CA GLY A 207 -41.28 1.45 -26.57
C GLY A 207 -41.31 1.92 -25.11
N PRO A 208 -40.18 1.83 -24.38
CA PRO A 208 -40.13 2.17 -22.95
C PRO A 208 -40.35 3.67 -22.73
N LYS A 209 -41.28 4.02 -21.84
CA LYS A 209 -41.51 5.40 -21.39
C LYS A 209 -40.88 5.59 -20.01
N LEU A 210 -39.81 6.38 -19.93
CA LEU A 210 -39.26 6.88 -18.67
C LEU A 210 -40.15 8.02 -18.16
N ARG A 211 -40.44 8.03 -16.85
CA ARG A 211 -41.08 9.16 -16.16
C ARG A 211 -40.15 9.64 -15.04
N ILE A 212 -39.93 10.95 -15.00
CA ILE A 212 -39.24 11.66 -13.93
C ILE A 212 -40.29 12.00 -12.86
N ILE A 213 -39.95 11.78 -11.59
CA ILE A 213 -40.77 12.14 -10.44
C ILE A 213 -40.04 13.27 -9.73
N ASP A 214 -40.63 14.47 -9.75
CA ASP A 214 -40.13 15.60 -8.96
C ASP A 214 -40.53 15.40 -7.49
N GLY A 215 -39.52 15.32 -6.61
CA GLY A 215 -39.69 15.24 -5.16
C GLY A 215 -40.03 16.60 -4.56
N LYS A 216 -41.00 16.60 -3.63
CA LYS A 216 -41.27 17.72 -2.72
C LYS A 216 -40.26 17.77 -1.59
#